data_AF-A0A1G4ZTB9-F1
#
_entry.id   AF-A0A1G4ZTB9-F1
#
_cell.length_a   1.000
_cell.length_b   1.000
_cell.length_c   1.000
_cell.angle_alpha   90.00
_cell.angle_beta   90.00
_cell.angle_gamma   90.00
#
_symmetry.space_group_name_H-M   'P 1'
#
loop_
_entity.id
_entity.type
_entity.pdbx_description
1 polymer ?
#
loop_
_entity_poly.entity_id
_entity_poly.type
_entity_poly.pdbx_seq_one_letter_code
_entity_poly.pdbx_strand_id
1 'polypeptide(L)'
;MKALARIAACLVLCSVAGIASAAPPQCASEAVVQAKKLLTFHFGPDDRIQIDPEVKELAPIRNPADKKQQFKVLEVWGSIYKGNYRMRLIYFPMDKSCVLMGQEILELARL
;
A
#
# COMPACT_ATOMS: atom_id res chain seq x y z
N MET A 1 -33.05 -2.92 -43.22
CA MET A 1 -32.80 -1.63 -42.53
C MET A 1 -33.16 -1.63 -41.03
N LYS A 2 -34.15 -2.38 -40.53
CA LYS A 2 -34.49 -2.44 -39.09
C LYS A 2 -33.45 -3.16 -38.19
N ALA A 3 -32.63 -4.06 -38.77
CA ALA A 3 -31.61 -4.82 -38.02
C ALA A 3 -30.35 -3.98 -37.71
N LEU A 4 -29.96 -3.05 -38.60
CA LEU A 4 -28.82 -2.16 -38.38
C LEU A 4 -29.07 -1.14 -37.25
N ALA A 5 -30.32 -0.67 -37.11
CA ALA A 5 -30.69 0.26 -36.05
C ALA A 5 -30.62 -0.35 -34.63
N ARG A 6 -30.74 -1.69 -34.50
CA ARG A 6 -30.65 -2.38 -33.21
C ARG A 6 -29.21 -2.65 -32.77
N ILE A 7 -28.27 -2.77 -33.71
CA ILE A 7 -26.85 -3.00 -33.42
C ILE A 7 -26.18 -1.70 -32.93
N ALA A 8 -26.57 -0.55 -33.49
CA ALA A 8 -26.06 0.75 -33.07
C ALA A 8 -26.44 1.13 -31.62
N ALA A 9 -27.57 0.61 -31.11
CA ALA A 9 -28.03 0.93 -29.75
C ALA A 9 -27.21 0.24 -28.64
N CYS A 10 -26.58 -0.91 -28.91
CA CYS A 10 -25.74 -1.60 -27.92
C CYS A 10 -24.33 -1.01 -27.78
N LEU A 11 -23.80 -0.36 -28.83
CA LEU A 11 -22.44 0.20 -28.83
C LEU A 11 -22.31 1.50 -28.02
N VAL A 12 -23.41 2.20 -27.75
CA VAL A 12 -23.41 3.47 -27.00
C VAL A 12 -23.35 3.25 -25.48
N LEU A 13 -23.69 2.05 -24.98
CA LEU A 13 -23.78 1.76 -23.54
C LEU A 13 -22.46 1.32 -22.88
N CYS A 14 -21.39 1.05 -23.66
CA CYS A 14 -20.10 0.61 -23.10
C CYS A 14 -19.10 1.74 -22.83
N SER A 15 -19.45 3.01 -23.10
CA SER A 15 -18.51 4.13 -23.04
C SER A 15 -18.29 4.73 -21.65
N VAL A 16 -18.91 4.17 -20.60
CA VAL A 16 -18.80 4.67 -19.21
C VAL A 16 -18.10 3.64 -18.32
N ALA A 17 -16.93 3.16 -18.76
CA ALA A 17 -15.98 2.52 -17.85
C ALA A 17 -15.35 3.62 -17.00
N GLY A 18 -16.01 3.98 -15.88
CA GLY A 18 -15.44 4.89 -14.89
C GLY A 18 -14.10 4.38 -14.38
N ILE A 19 -13.17 5.29 -14.13
CA ILE A 19 -11.88 5.00 -13.52
C ILE A 19 -12.16 4.55 -12.09
N ALA A 20 -12.23 3.24 -11.86
CA ALA A 20 -12.41 2.70 -10.51
C ALA A 20 -11.10 2.87 -9.74
N SER A 21 -11.00 3.96 -8.97
CA SER A 21 -9.94 4.10 -7.97
C SER A 21 -10.27 3.19 -6.80
N ALA A 22 -9.42 2.18 -6.56
CA ALA A 22 -9.57 1.32 -5.40
C ALA A 22 -9.38 2.15 -4.12
N ALA A 23 -10.23 1.91 -3.12
CA ALA A 23 -10.03 2.53 -1.81
C ALA A 23 -8.66 2.12 -1.24
N PRO A 24 -7.94 3.02 -0.56
CA PRO A 24 -6.67 2.67 0.08
C PRO A 24 -6.85 1.51 1.07
N PRO A 25 -5.82 0.67 1.26
CA PRO A 25 -5.82 -0.36 2.29
C PRO A 25 -6.12 0.22 3.68
N GLN A 26 -6.82 -0.53 4.52
CA GLN A 26 -6.94 -0.18 5.94
C GLN A 26 -5.53 -0.02 6.54
N CYS A 27 -5.32 1.06 7.32
CA CYS A 27 -4.03 1.46 7.89
C CYS A 27 -3.02 2.09 6.92
N ALA A 28 -3.40 2.41 5.67
CA ALA A 28 -2.49 3.02 4.69
C ALA A 28 -1.90 4.36 5.16
N SER A 29 -2.72 5.25 5.73
CA SER A 29 -2.24 6.55 6.27
C SER A 29 -1.20 6.36 7.38
N GLU A 30 -1.48 5.46 8.31
CA GLU A 30 -0.58 5.11 9.40
C GLU A 30 0.71 4.47 8.87
N ALA A 31 0.62 3.66 7.81
CA ALA A 31 1.76 3.03 7.17
C ALA A 31 2.74 4.06 6.62
N VAL A 32 2.26 5.08 5.90
CA VAL A 32 3.11 6.18 5.39
C VAL A 32 3.81 6.92 6.53
N VAL A 33 3.08 7.23 7.61
CA VAL A 33 3.64 7.91 8.79
C VAL A 33 4.70 7.06 9.48
N GLN A 34 4.45 5.77 9.66
CA GLN A 34 5.40 4.86 10.30
C GLN A 34 6.61 4.58 9.41
N ALA A 35 6.43 4.48 8.09
CA ALA A 35 7.53 4.37 7.12
C ALA A 35 8.49 5.55 7.22
N LYS A 36 7.97 6.79 7.34
CA LYS A 36 8.81 7.97 7.58
C LYS A 36 9.62 7.83 8.86
N LYS A 37 8.98 7.44 9.97
CA LYS A 37 9.66 7.24 11.26
C LYS A 37 10.73 6.16 11.16
N LEU A 38 10.45 5.05 10.48
CA LEU A 38 11.38 3.94 10.29
C LEU A 38 12.59 4.35 9.45
N LEU A 39 12.40 5.00 8.31
CA LEU A 39 13.51 5.45 7.47
C LEU A 39 14.37 6.51 8.19
N THR A 40 13.72 7.41 8.92
CA THR A 40 14.41 8.38 9.80
C THR A 40 15.22 7.69 10.89
N PHE A 41 14.67 6.64 11.52
CA PHE A 41 15.39 5.86 12.52
C PHE A 41 16.58 5.10 11.92
N HIS A 42 16.42 4.55 10.71
CA HIS A 42 17.44 3.75 10.04
C HIS A 42 18.63 4.58 9.53
N PHE A 43 18.36 5.73 8.91
CA PHE A 43 19.38 6.57 8.30
C PHE A 43 19.83 7.74 9.18
N GLY A 44 18.96 8.21 10.09
CA GLY A 44 19.09 9.46 10.81
C GLY A 44 18.15 10.56 10.29
N PRO A 45 17.97 11.65 11.05
CA PRO A 45 17.16 12.78 10.61
C PRO A 45 17.80 13.49 9.42
N ASP A 46 17.05 13.59 8.33
CA ASP A 46 17.46 14.24 7.08
C ASP A 46 16.22 14.77 6.35
N ASP A 47 16.30 15.96 5.79
CA ASP A 47 15.20 16.64 5.10
C ASP A 47 14.91 16.07 3.71
N ARG A 48 15.84 15.28 3.17
CA ARG A 48 15.71 14.62 1.85
C ARG A 48 15.00 13.27 1.92
N ILE A 49 14.56 12.82 3.11
CA ILE A 49 13.74 11.62 3.25
C ILE A 49 12.39 11.83 2.56
N GLN A 50 12.10 10.99 1.58
CA GLN A 50 10.83 10.95 0.86
C GLN A 50 10.15 9.61 1.09
N ILE A 51 8.83 9.63 1.28
CA ILE A 51 8.00 8.44 1.41
C ILE A 51 6.94 8.50 0.32
N ASP A 52 6.81 7.40 -0.42
CA ASP A 52 5.77 7.24 -1.43
C ASP A 52 4.40 7.18 -0.73
N PRO A 53 3.41 7.98 -1.15
CA PRO A 53 2.05 7.88 -0.59
C PRO A 53 1.33 6.58 -0.99
N GLU A 54 1.77 5.88 -2.03
CA GLU A 54 1.18 4.61 -2.43
C GLU A 54 1.54 3.50 -1.44
N VAL A 55 0.50 2.81 -0.97
CA VAL A 55 0.63 1.70 -0.02
C VAL A 55 0.08 0.44 -0.66
N LYS A 56 0.91 -0.58 -0.73
CA LYS A 56 0.54 -1.88 -1.29
C LYS A 56 0.24 -2.87 -0.17
N GLU A 57 -0.97 -3.42 -0.15
CA GLU A 57 -1.29 -4.55 0.74
C GLU A 57 -0.68 -5.85 0.17
N LEU A 58 0.10 -6.55 0.99
CA LEU A 58 0.70 -7.84 0.69
C LEU A 58 -0.10 -8.98 1.34
N ALA A 59 0.31 -10.22 1.07
CA ALA A 59 -0.27 -11.38 1.74
C ALA A 59 -0.14 -11.23 3.28
N PRO A 60 -1.23 -11.50 4.03
CA PRO A 60 -1.21 -11.39 5.48
C PRO A 60 -0.31 -12.47 6.09
N ILE A 61 0.22 -12.19 7.28
CA ILE A 61 0.98 -13.18 8.06
C ILE A 61 0.14 -13.68 9.23
N ARG A 62 0.27 -14.95 9.57
CA ARG A 62 -0.39 -15.50 10.78
C ARG A 62 0.28 -14.94 12.02
N ASN A 63 -0.50 -14.62 13.04
CA ASN A 63 0.05 -14.29 14.35
C ASN A 63 0.73 -15.55 14.93
N PRO A 64 2.04 -15.52 15.24
CA PRO A 64 2.72 -16.66 15.86
C PRO A 64 2.15 -17.04 17.23
N ALA A 65 1.58 -16.08 17.97
CA ALA A 65 0.99 -16.29 19.27
C ALA A 65 -0.48 -16.79 19.22
N ASP A 66 -1.21 -16.50 18.13
CA ASP A 66 -2.58 -16.98 17.91
C ASP A 66 -2.80 -17.33 16.44
N LYS A 67 -2.85 -18.63 16.14
CA LYS A 67 -2.99 -19.15 14.77
C LYS A 67 -4.33 -18.81 14.12
N LYS A 68 -5.34 -18.39 14.89
CA LYS A 68 -6.65 -17.94 14.37
C LYS A 68 -6.62 -16.48 13.93
N GLN A 69 -5.63 -15.71 14.37
CA GLN A 69 -5.46 -14.30 14.05
C GLN A 69 -4.43 -14.11 12.92
N GLN A 70 -4.62 -13.06 12.13
CA GLN A 70 -3.68 -12.63 11.10
C GLN A 70 -3.35 -11.16 11.24
N PHE A 71 -2.15 -10.80 10.81
CA PHE A 71 -1.71 -9.42 10.67
C PHE A 71 -1.73 -9.02 9.20
N LYS A 72 -2.18 -7.78 8.95
CA LYS A 72 -2.04 -7.11 7.66
C LYS A 72 -0.57 -6.78 7.44
N VAL A 73 -0.12 -6.86 6.20
CA VAL A 73 1.22 -6.45 5.81
C VAL A 73 1.10 -5.38 4.73
N LEU A 74 1.59 -4.19 5.04
CA LEU A 74 1.56 -3.05 4.14
C LEU A 74 2.99 -2.72 3.71
N GLU A 75 3.21 -2.67 2.40
CA GLU A 75 4.47 -2.26 1.81
C GLU A 75 4.41 -0.78 1.43
N VAL A 76 5.45 -0.05 1.82
CA VAL A 76 5.63 1.37 1.54
C VAL A 76 7.05 1.58 1.03
N TRP A 77 7.18 2.37 -0.03
CA TRP A 77 8.47 2.76 -0.57
C TRP A 77 8.94 4.08 0.02
N GLY A 78 10.24 4.20 0.21
CA GLY A 78 10.88 5.45 0.62
C GLY A 78 12.24 5.59 -0.03
N SER A 79 12.76 6.80 -0.06
CA SER A 79 14.08 7.08 -0.59
C SER A 79 14.78 8.14 0.23
N ILE A 80 16.11 8.07 0.20
CA ILE A 80 16.98 9.13 0.70
C ILE A 80 18.21 9.20 -0.19
N TYR A 81 18.44 10.37 -0.76
CA TYR A 81 19.53 10.62 -1.71
C TYR A 81 19.54 9.62 -2.88
N LYS A 82 20.41 8.61 -2.85
CA LYS A 82 20.52 7.55 -3.87
C LYS A 82 20.00 6.19 -3.40
N GLY A 83 19.66 6.07 -2.12
CA GLY A 83 19.13 4.84 -1.53
C GLY A 83 17.62 4.75 -1.74
N ASN A 84 17.16 3.60 -2.23
CA ASN A 84 15.74 3.27 -2.33
C ASN A 84 15.46 2.16 -1.33
N TYR A 85 14.41 2.34 -0.53
CA TYR A 85 14.07 1.46 0.58
C TYR A 85 12.66 0.95 0.41
N ARG A 86 12.52 -0.36 0.53
CA ARG A 86 11.23 -1.03 0.62
C ARG A 86 10.99 -1.36 2.08
N MET A 87 9.91 -0.84 2.63
CA MET A 87 9.53 -1.09 4.02
C MET A 87 8.26 -1.93 4.05
N ARG A 88 8.21 -2.92 4.94
CA ARG A 88 6.99 -3.67 5.24
C ARG A 88 6.59 -3.41 6.67
N LEU A 89 5.36 -2.97 6.87
CA LEU A 89 4.77 -2.65 8.16
C LEU A 89 3.65 -3.65 8.46
N ILE A 90 3.75 -4.29 9.61
CA ILE A 90 2.88 -5.39 10.01
C ILE A 90 1.88 -4.83 11.02
N TYR A 91 0.60 -4.88 10.69
CA TYR A 91 -0.46 -4.29 11.50
C TYR A 91 -1.45 -5.34 12.01
N PHE A 92 -1.90 -5.13 13.24
CA PHE A 92 -3.18 -5.63 13.70
C PHE A 92 -4.23 -4.51 13.60
N PRO A 93 -5.23 -4.62 12.71
CA PRO A 93 -6.29 -3.64 12.61
C PRO A 93 -7.27 -3.77 13.79
N MET A 94 -7.57 -2.65 14.46
CA MET A 94 -8.55 -2.55 15.54
C MET A 94 -9.53 -1.43 15.23
N ASP A 95 -10.71 -1.75 14.68
CA ASP A 95 -11.75 -0.80 14.25
C ASP A 95 -11.20 0.50 13.61
N LYS A 96 -11.00 1.55 14.42
CA LYS A 96 -10.53 2.89 14.02
C LYS A 96 -9.03 3.14 14.20
N SER A 97 -8.27 2.12 14.56
CA SER A 97 -6.85 2.22 14.90
C SER A 97 -6.05 1.04 14.35
N CYS A 98 -4.75 1.25 14.21
CA CYS A 98 -3.84 0.27 13.64
C CYS A 98 -2.65 0.07 14.57
N VAL A 99 -2.57 -1.11 15.19
CA VAL A 99 -1.48 -1.45 16.09
C VAL A 99 -0.32 -1.98 15.27
N LEU A 100 0.82 -1.29 15.32
CA LEU A 100 2.05 -1.73 14.65
C LEU A 100 2.66 -2.89 15.44
N MET A 101 2.69 -4.07 14.83
CA MET A 101 3.20 -5.30 15.44
C MET A 101 4.65 -5.59 15.04
N GLY A 102 5.10 -5.06 13.90
CA GLY A 102 6.44 -5.30 13.39
C GLY A 102 6.74 -4.46 12.16
N GLN A 103 8.02 -4.38 11.83
CA GLN A 103 8.51 -3.58 10.71
C GLN A 103 9.79 -4.21 10.12
N GLU A 104 9.90 -4.17 8.79
CA GLU A 104 11.08 -4.55 8.02
C GLU A 104 11.48 -3.35 7.15
N ILE A 105 12.77 -3.11 6.99
CA ILE A 105 13.33 -2.16 6.04
C ILE A 105 14.41 -2.86 5.22
N LEU A 106 14.36 -2.72 3.90
CA LEU A 106 15.30 -3.30 2.97
C LEU A 106 15.76 -2.25 1.96
N GLU A 107 17.06 -1.96 1.93
CA GLU A 107 17.65 -1.15 0.86
C GLU A 107 17.75 -1.98 -0.43
N LEU A 108 17.34 -1.38 -1.55
CA LEU A 108 17.54 -1.94 -2.88
C LEU A 108 18.90 -1.51 -3.42
N ALA A 109 19.92 -2.30 -3.09
CA ALA A 109 21.28 -2.16 -3.62
C ALA A 109 21.61 -3.26 -4.63
N ARG A 110 22.46 -2.92 -5.62
CA ARG A 110 23.16 -3.90 -6.48
C ARG A 110 24.63 -3.85 -6.09
N LEU A 111 25.16 -5.00 -5.67
CA LEU A 111 26.53 -5.18 -5.20
C LEU A 111 27.34 -6.02 -6.18
#